data_AF-A0A0D2E6J8-F1
#
_entry.id   AF-A0A0D2E6J8-F1
#
_cell.length_a   1.000
_cell.length_b   1.000
_cell.length_c   1.000
_cell.angle_alpha   90.00
_cell.angle_beta   90.00
_cell.angle_gamma   90.00
#
_symmetry.space_group_name_H-M   'P 1'
#
loop_
_entity.id
_entity.type
_entity.pdbx_description
1 polymer ?
#
loop_
_entity_poly.entity_id
_entity_poly.type
_entity_poly.pdbx_seq_one_letter_code
_entity_poly.pdbx_strand_id
1 'polypeptide(L)'
;MMSISEVDSKGMTTTVTELPLEETGVGRSSSEEKDTLTPQQSRRKAQNRAAQRAFRERKERHVKDLEAKLTTLQTQSSTLNGENERLRRELAKIATENEILRATSGSASNGPTPFLEEPDELVGPLGYVPTDFPVKTRSPASSLGSGGEGMSKYAHFGTMRTITIDNDTGEQLLGMGATWDYIQAHELFRKGLVDVGDVCERLKKMARCDGQGPIFLESDVRQAISESAVAGGRDELI
;
A
#
# COMPACT_ATOMS: atom_id res chain seq x y z
N MET A 1 -27.07 -10.09 26.36
CA MET A 1 -28.05 -10.78 25.49
C MET A 1 -28.74 -9.73 24.65
N MET A 2 -28.38 -9.64 23.36
CA MET A 2 -29.17 -8.95 22.34
C MET A 2 -29.05 -9.80 21.08
N SER A 3 -30.13 -10.53 20.80
CA SER A 3 -30.31 -11.39 19.63
C SER A 3 -30.71 -10.54 18.43
N ILE A 4 -30.01 -10.69 17.30
CA ILE A 4 -30.47 -10.20 16.00
C ILE A 4 -30.29 -11.34 14.99
N SER A 5 -31.34 -11.53 14.22
CA SER A 5 -31.85 -12.72 13.58
C SER A 5 -31.28 -13.02 12.19
N GLU A 6 -31.09 -14.32 11.92
CA GLU A 6 -30.95 -14.95 10.61
C GLU A 6 -32.10 -14.58 9.67
N VAL A 7 -31.77 -14.26 8.42
CA VAL A 7 -32.73 -14.24 7.30
C VAL A 7 -32.15 -15.03 6.13
N ASP A 8 -32.70 -16.23 5.96
CA ASP A 8 -32.61 -17.07 4.76
C ASP A 8 -33.64 -16.55 3.74
N SER A 9 -33.29 -16.49 2.46
CA SER A 9 -34.20 -16.06 1.39
C SER A 9 -33.83 -16.74 0.08
N LYS A 10 -34.24 -18.01 -0.02
CA LYS A 10 -34.40 -18.76 -1.26
C LYS A 10 -35.64 -18.28 -2.02
N GLY A 11 -35.47 -18.05 -3.32
CA GLY A 11 -36.44 -18.39 -4.36
C GLY A 11 -37.55 -17.37 -4.61
N MET A 12 -37.39 -16.55 -5.66
CA MET A 12 -38.52 -15.99 -6.39
C MET A 12 -38.37 -16.33 -7.87
N THR A 13 -39.23 -17.24 -8.30
CA THR A 13 -39.54 -17.62 -9.67
C THR A 13 -40.28 -16.48 -10.39
N THR A 14 -39.83 -16.12 -11.59
CA THR A 14 -40.62 -15.36 -12.57
C THR A 14 -40.55 -16.05 -13.93
N THR A 15 -41.61 -16.79 -14.21
CA THR A 15 -42.16 -17.15 -15.53
C THR A 15 -43.05 -15.97 -16.00
N VAL A 16 -43.37 -15.64 -17.27
CA VAL A 16 -43.10 -16.10 -18.64
C VAL A 16 -43.67 -15.00 -19.57
N THR A 17 -43.01 -14.69 -20.70
CA THR A 17 -43.64 -14.34 -22.00
C THR A 17 -42.54 -14.50 -23.07
N GLU A 18 -42.20 -15.70 -23.52
CA GLU A 18 -42.80 -16.48 -24.64
C GLU A 18 -43.09 -15.64 -25.90
N LEU A 19 -42.23 -15.80 -26.92
CA LEU A 19 -42.49 -15.99 -28.36
C LEU A 19 -41.13 -16.28 -29.08
N PRO A 20 -41.06 -17.10 -30.13
CA PRO A 20 -41.07 -18.56 -30.11
C PRO A 20 -39.70 -19.18 -30.47
N LEU A 21 -39.51 -20.41 -29.98
CA LEU A 21 -38.46 -21.34 -30.38
C LEU A 21 -38.62 -21.71 -31.86
N GLU A 22 -37.67 -21.32 -32.70
CA GLU A 22 -37.37 -22.05 -33.93
C GLU A 22 -36.09 -22.85 -33.71
N GLU A 23 -36.26 -24.17 -33.72
CA GLU A 23 -35.20 -25.15 -33.75
C GLU A 23 -34.28 -24.90 -34.95
N THR A 24 -33.02 -24.59 -34.70
CA THR A 24 -31.94 -25.26 -35.43
C THR A 24 -30.83 -25.59 -34.44
N GLY A 25 -31.09 -26.59 -33.61
CA GLY A 25 -30.05 -27.36 -32.94
C GLY A 25 -29.22 -28.11 -33.97
N VAL A 26 -28.43 -27.39 -34.77
CA VAL A 26 -27.35 -28.01 -35.54
C VAL A 26 -26.19 -28.18 -34.58
N GLY A 27 -26.33 -29.16 -33.69
CA GLY A 27 -25.18 -29.92 -33.22
C GLY A 27 -24.54 -30.54 -34.46
N ARG A 28 -23.70 -29.75 -35.15
CA ARG A 28 -22.88 -30.25 -36.25
C ARG A 28 -21.94 -31.26 -35.63
N SER A 29 -22.35 -32.51 -35.68
CA SER A 29 -21.50 -33.67 -35.52
C SER A 29 -20.30 -33.46 -36.45
N SER A 30 -19.20 -32.96 -35.89
CA SER A 30 -17.91 -32.80 -36.57
C SER A 30 -17.23 -34.16 -36.65
N SER A 31 -17.99 -35.17 -37.10
CA SER A 31 -17.55 -36.55 -37.17
C SER A 31 -17.13 -36.93 -38.59
N GLU A 32 -17.65 -36.26 -39.63
CA GLU A 32 -17.43 -36.67 -41.02
C GLU A 32 -16.27 -35.96 -41.74
N GLU A 33 -15.76 -34.83 -41.22
CA GLU A 33 -14.60 -34.15 -41.86
C GLU A 33 -13.23 -34.69 -41.40
N LYS A 34 -13.20 -35.74 -40.58
CA LYS A 34 -11.93 -36.29 -40.09
C LYS A 34 -11.15 -37.03 -41.20
N ASP A 35 -11.86 -37.57 -42.20
CA ASP A 35 -11.28 -38.42 -43.24
C ASP A 35 -10.85 -37.66 -44.52
N THR A 36 -11.09 -36.34 -44.60
CA THR A 36 -10.69 -35.50 -45.75
C THR A 36 -9.60 -34.46 -45.41
N LEU A 37 -9.11 -34.43 -44.17
CA LEU A 37 -8.09 -33.46 -43.75
C LEU A 37 -6.69 -33.98 -44.03
N THR A 38 -5.88 -33.16 -44.68
CA THR A 38 -4.46 -33.46 -44.87
C THR A 38 -3.78 -33.67 -43.51
N PRO A 39 -2.73 -34.51 -43.42
CA PRO A 39 -1.98 -34.71 -42.17
C PRO A 39 -1.46 -33.42 -41.53
N GLN A 40 -1.21 -32.38 -42.34
CA GLN A 40 -0.81 -31.06 -41.86
C GLN A 40 -1.97 -30.29 -41.20
N GLN A 41 -3.17 -30.34 -41.77
CA GLN A 41 -4.35 -29.70 -41.19
C GLN A 41 -4.77 -30.36 -39.87
N SER A 42 -4.67 -31.69 -39.77
CA SER A 42 -4.94 -32.42 -38.52
C SER A 42 -3.99 -31.99 -37.38
N ARG A 43 -2.69 -31.91 -37.66
CA ARG A 43 -1.68 -31.40 -36.72
C ARG A 43 -1.96 -29.98 -36.25
N ARG A 44 -2.31 -29.06 -37.17
CA ARG A 44 -2.67 -27.68 -36.83
C ARG A 44 -3.93 -27.59 -35.97
N LYS A 45 -5.01 -28.33 -36.30
CA LYS A 45 -6.24 -28.37 -35.48
C LYS A 45 -5.94 -28.89 -34.07
N ALA A 46 -5.10 -29.93 -33.92
CA ALA A 46 -4.70 -30.44 -32.62
C ALA A 46 -3.91 -29.43 -31.79
N GLN A 47 -2.94 -28.74 -32.40
CA GLN A 47 -2.18 -27.67 -31.74
C GLN A 47 -3.07 -26.51 -31.31
N ASN A 48 -3.99 -26.04 -32.16
CA ASN A 48 -4.92 -24.97 -31.78
C ASN A 48 -5.84 -25.38 -30.64
N ARG A 49 -6.33 -26.63 -30.62
CA ARG A 49 -7.09 -27.14 -29.46
C ARG A 49 -6.24 -27.15 -28.19
N ALA A 50 -4.99 -27.57 -28.26
CA ALA A 50 -4.08 -27.56 -27.11
C ALA A 50 -3.79 -26.13 -26.64
N ALA A 51 -3.50 -25.20 -27.55
CA ALA A 51 -3.27 -23.80 -27.26
C ALA A 51 -4.51 -23.13 -26.63
N GLN A 52 -5.70 -23.43 -27.15
CA GLN A 52 -6.96 -22.91 -26.59
C GLN A 52 -7.23 -23.44 -25.18
N ARG A 53 -6.94 -24.73 -24.92
CA ARG A 53 -7.04 -25.31 -23.58
C ARG A 53 -6.06 -24.63 -22.63
N ALA A 54 -4.79 -24.50 -23.01
CA ALA A 54 -3.79 -23.82 -22.20
C ALA A 54 -4.14 -22.35 -21.92
N PHE A 55 -4.72 -21.64 -22.91
CA PHE A 55 -5.19 -20.28 -22.71
C PHE A 55 -6.35 -20.20 -21.71
N ARG A 56 -7.36 -21.06 -21.86
CA ARG A 56 -8.49 -21.13 -20.92
C ARG A 56 -8.03 -21.50 -19.52
N GLU A 57 -7.15 -22.49 -19.39
CA GLU A 57 -6.62 -22.94 -18.10
C GLU A 57 -5.79 -21.85 -17.41
N ARG A 58 -4.97 -21.09 -18.16
CA ARG A 58 -4.25 -19.94 -17.60
C ARG A 58 -5.20 -18.84 -17.15
N LYS A 59 -6.25 -18.55 -17.93
CA LYS A 59 -7.24 -17.54 -17.57
C LYS A 59 -8.00 -17.93 -16.31
N GLU A 60 -8.47 -19.18 -16.23
CA GLU A 60 -9.16 -19.73 -15.06
C GLU A 60 -8.26 -19.72 -13.82
N ARG A 61 -7.00 -20.14 -13.96
CA ARG A 61 -6.03 -20.08 -12.87
C ARG A 61 -5.80 -18.65 -12.38
N HIS A 62 -5.66 -17.67 -13.27
CA HIS A 62 -5.49 -16.28 -12.86
C HIS A 62 -6.71 -15.73 -12.13
N VAL A 63 -7.93 -16.06 -12.58
CA VAL A 63 -9.17 -15.67 -11.88
C VAL A 63 -9.18 -16.29 -10.48
N LYS A 64 -8.89 -17.59 -10.37
CA LYS A 64 -8.81 -18.29 -9.09
C LYS A 64 -7.76 -17.71 -8.15
N ASP A 65 -6.58 -17.34 -8.67
CA ASP A 65 -5.51 -16.71 -7.90
C ASP A 65 -5.93 -15.31 -7.40
N LEU A 66 -6.65 -14.54 -8.23
CA LEU A 66 -7.19 -13.24 -7.83
C LEU A 66 -8.26 -13.37 -6.75
N GLU A 67 -9.18 -14.32 -6.90
CA GLU A 67 -10.20 -14.64 -5.88
C GLU A 67 -9.54 -15.05 -4.56
N ALA A 68 -8.55 -15.95 -4.60
CA ALA A 68 -7.80 -16.37 -3.41
C ALA A 68 -7.03 -15.21 -2.75
N LYS A 69 -6.49 -14.28 -3.55
CA LYS A 69 -5.85 -13.08 -3.01
C LYS A 69 -6.86 -12.16 -2.34
N LEU A 70 -8.05 -12.00 -2.93
CA LEU A 70 -9.13 -11.20 -2.35
C LEU A 70 -9.58 -11.79 -1.02
N THR A 71 -9.85 -13.10 -0.95
CA THR A 71 -10.24 -13.76 0.31
C THR A 71 -9.15 -13.64 1.38
N THR A 72 -7.89 -13.76 0.99
CA THR A 72 -6.75 -13.60 1.91
C THR A 72 -6.70 -12.18 2.48
N LEU A 73 -6.78 -11.15 1.62
CA LEU A 73 -6.77 -9.75 2.06
C LEU A 73 -7.98 -9.41 2.93
N GLN A 74 -9.16 -9.92 2.57
CA GLN A 74 -10.37 -9.71 3.35
C GLN A 74 -10.26 -10.37 4.74
N THR A 75 -9.71 -11.58 4.82
CA THR A 75 -9.45 -12.27 6.09
C THR A 75 -8.44 -11.50 6.93
N GLN A 76 -7.32 -11.07 6.33
CA GLN A 76 -6.31 -10.25 7.02
C GLN A 76 -6.89 -8.95 7.56
N SER A 77 -7.71 -8.25 6.77
CA SER A 77 -8.38 -7.02 7.20
C SER A 77 -9.33 -7.27 8.37
N SER A 78 -10.13 -8.33 8.31
CA SER A 78 -11.03 -8.72 9.41
C SER A 78 -10.26 -9.05 10.69
N THR A 79 -9.18 -9.83 10.59
CA THR A 79 -8.32 -10.17 11.73
C THR A 79 -7.68 -8.93 12.34
N LEU A 80 -7.05 -8.07 11.52
CA LEU A 80 -6.42 -6.84 11.99
C LEU A 80 -7.42 -5.88 12.64
N ASN A 81 -8.63 -5.76 12.09
CA ASN A 81 -9.67 -4.94 12.70
C ASN A 81 -10.10 -5.50 14.07
N GLY A 82 -10.30 -6.82 14.17
CA GLY A 82 -10.62 -7.48 15.44
C GLY A 82 -9.52 -7.32 16.50
N GLU A 83 -8.26 -7.42 16.08
CA GLU A 83 -7.10 -7.16 16.96
C GLU A 83 -7.03 -5.69 17.39
N ASN A 84 -7.26 -4.75 16.48
CA ASN A 84 -7.27 -3.32 16.79
C ASN A 84 -8.36 -2.98 17.81
N GLU A 85 -9.57 -3.49 17.61
CA GLU A 85 -10.68 -3.33 18.56
C GLU A 85 -10.35 -3.95 19.92
N ARG A 86 -9.70 -5.13 19.95
CA ARG A 86 -9.25 -5.76 21.18
C ARG A 86 -8.25 -4.89 21.92
N LEU A 87 -7.22 -4.39 21.23
CA LEU A 87 -6.18 -3.53 21.81
C LEU A 87 -6.76 -2.20 22.29
N ARG A 88 -7.69 -1.59 21.55
CA ARG A 88 -8.39 -0.36 21.99
C ARG A 88 -9.17 -0.59 23.28
N ARG A 89 -9.86 -1.73 23.40
CA ARG A 89 -10.56 -2.10 24.65
C ARG A 89 -9.59 -2.31 25.81
N GLU A 90 -8.46 -2.95 25.56
CA GLU A 90 -7.41 -3.19 26.57
C GLU A 90 -6.75 -1.88 27.03
N LEU A 91 -6.42 -0.98 26.09
CA LEU A 91 -5.92 0.36 26.39
C LEU A 91 -6.93 1.18 27.20
N ALA A 92 -8.22 1.15 26.85
CA ALA A 92 -9.26 1.83 27.61
C ALA A 92 -9.34 1.30 29.04
N LYS A 93 -9.28 -0.04 29.24
CA LYS A 93 -9.27 -0.66 30.56
C LYS A 93 -8.08 -0.18 31.40
N ILE A 94 -6.87 -0.26 30.86
CA ILE A 94 -5.64 0.15 31.56
C ILE A 94 -5.66 1.66 31.85
N ALA A 95 -6.15 2.49 30.93
CA ALA A 95 -6.29 3.92 31.15
C ALA A 95 -7.24 4.22 32.33
N THR A 96 -8.40 3.54 32.39
CA THR A 96 -9.33 3.70 33.53
C THR A 96 -8.74 3.20 34.85
N GLU A 97 -7.98 2.10 34.84
CA GLU A 97 -7.32 1.58 36.04
C GLU A 97 -6.26 2.56 36.55
N ASN A 98 -5.45 3.14 35.65
CA ASN A 98 -4.48 4.17 36.00
C ASN A 98 -5.14 5.45 36.52
N GLU A 99 -6.24 5.90 35.90
CA GLU A 99 -7.02 7.06 36.37
C GLU A 99 -7.47 6.86 37.82
N ILE A 100 -8.05 5.68 38.13
CA ILE A 100 -8.50 5.32 39.47
C ILE A 100 -7.33 5.30 40.43
N LEU A 101 -6.23 4.61 40.10
CA LEU A 101 -5.06 4.52 40.96
C LEU A 101 -4.44 5.89 41.23
N ARG A 102 -4.38 6.78 40.25
CA ARG A 102 -3.88 8.15 40.45
C ARG A 102 -4.81 8.95 41.36
N ALA A 103 -6.12 8.83 41.18
CA ALA A 103 -7.10 9.49 42.03
C ALA A 103 -7.07 8.97 43.49
N THR A 104 -6.90 7.66 43.69
CA THR A 104 -6.83 7.07 45.03
C THR A 104 -5.48 7.27 45.71
N SER A 105 -4.37 7.23 44.94
CA SER A 105 -3.01 7.37 45.48
C SER A 105 -2.62 8.83 45.71
N GLY A 106 -3.17 9.77 44.92
CA GLY A 106 -2.97 11.21 45.11
C GLY A 106 -3.60 11.77 46.38
N SER A 107 -4.47 11.01 47.05
CA SER A 107 -5.06 11.42 48.34
C SER A 107 -4.17 11.09 49.55
N ALA A 108 -3.05 10.37 49.38
CA ALA A 108 -2.18 9.95 50.48
C ALA A 108 -0.88 10.78 50.64
N SER A 109 -0.62 11.79 49.79
CA SER A 109 0.66 12.54 49.83
C SER A 109 0.54 14.06 49.76
N ASN A 110 -0.54 14.66 50.26
CA ASN A 110 -0.62 16.11 50.44
C ASN A 110 -0.28 16.52 51.87
N GLY A 111 1.01 16.49 52.20
CA GLY A 111 1.58 17.22 53.34
C GLY A 111 2.44 18.37 52.80
N PRO A 112 2.19 19.64 53.18
CA PRO A 112 3.06 20.75 52.77
C PRO A 112 4.32 20.75 53.63
N THR A 113 5.49 20.53 53.03
CA THR A 113 6.78 20.81 53.68
C THR A 113 7.33 22.15 53.17
N PRO A 114 7.56 23.15 54.04
CA PRO A 114 8.19 24.41 53.66
C PRO A 114 9.72 24.28 53.68
N PHE A 115 10.36 24.85 52.67
CA PHE A 115 11.67 25.53 52.71
C PHE A 115 12.85 24.79 53.39
N LEU A 116 13.79 24.29 52.58
CA LEU A 116 15.24 24.49 52.75
C LEU A 116 16.02 23.91 51.55
N GLU A 117 17.09 24.62 51.17
CA GLU A 117 17.93 24.49 49.98
C GLU A 117 18.86 23.25 49.97
N GLU A 118 19.12 22.77 48.74
CA GLU A 118 20.39 22.16 48.24
C GLU A 118 20.78 20.72 48.67
N PRO A 119 21.54 19.99 47.83
CA PRO A 119 21.08 18.76 47.19
C PRO A 119 21.90 17.55 47.66
N ASP A 120 21.21 16.47 47.99
CA ASP A 120 21.87 15.18 48.16
C ASP A 120 21.18 14.17 47.26
N GLU A 121 22.00 13.56 46.42
CA GLU A 121 21.63 12.45 45.57
C GLU A 121 21.02 11.34 46.43
N LEU A 122 20.26 10.45 45.78
CA LEU A 122 19.87 9.11 46.23
C LEU A 122 18.39 8.98 46.64
N VAL A 123 17.68 8.35 45.70
CA VAL A 123 16.38 7.65 45.81
C VAL A 123 15.12 8.46 45.46
N GLY A 124 15.00 8.84 44.18
CA GLY A 124 13.72 9.06 43.48
C GLY A 124 13.40 7.90 42.51
N PRO A 125 12.12 7.63 42.18
CA PRO A 125 11.66 6.34 41.66
C PRO A 125 12.22 6.05 40.26
N LEU A 126 12.73 4.82 40.08
CA LEU A 126 13.26 4.24 38.83
C LEU A 126 12.49 4.73 37.59
N GLY A 127 13.00 5.77 36.94
CA GLY A 127 12.60 6.14 35.59
C GLY A 127 13.05 5.04 34.64
N TYR A 128 12.11 4.24 34.18
CA TYR A 128 12.36 3.30 33.09
C TYR A 128 12.66 4.10 31.82
N VAL A 129 13.94 4.11 31.43
CA VAL A 129 14.38 4.57 30.11
C VAL A 129 14.45 3.33 29.22
N PRO A 130 13.63 3.20 28.17
CA PRO A 130 13.74 2.10 27.21
C PRO A 130 15.10 2.20 26.50
N THR A 131 16.04 1.34 26.88
CA THR A 131 17.32 1.20 26.17
C THR A 131 17.17 0.19 25.04
N ASP A 132 16.41 0.55 24.00
CA ASP A 132 16.37 -0.19 22.73
C ASP A 132 16.69 0.75 21.55
N PHE A 133 17.78 1.50 21.70
CA PHE A 133 18.47 2.07 20.54
C PHE A 133 19.67 1.17 20.23
N PRO A 134 19.64 0.37 19.16
CA PRO A 134 20.87 -0.22 18.66
C PRO A 134 21.76 0.92 18.17
N VAL A 135 22.70 1.31 19.03
CA VAL A 135 23.88 2.11 18.67
C VAL A 135 24.56 1.37 17.52
N LYS A 136 24.39 1.90 16.30
CA LYS A 136 25.22 1.50 15.17
C LYS A 136 26.59 2.09 15.41
N THR A 137 27.43 1.31 16.09
CA THR A 137 28.85 1.59 16.18
C THR A 137 29.37 1.75 14.75
N ARG A 138 29.83 2.97 14.49
CA ARG A 138 30.58 3.33 13.32
C ARG A 138 31.88 2.51 13.36
N SER A 139 32.03 1.59 12.42
CA SER A 139 33.34 1.06 12.05
C SER A 139 33.39 0.91 10.53
N PRO A 140 34.43 1.42 9.87
CA PRO A 140 34.62 1.30 8.44
C PRO A 140 35.27 -0.05 8.16
N ALA A 141 34.59 -0.92 7.43
CA ALA A 141 35.22 -2.11 6.87
C ALA A 141 34.53 -2.46 5.54
N SER A 142 35.20 -2.06 4.48
CA SER A 142 35.47 -2.87 3.27
C SER A 142 34.43 -3.90 2.85
N SER A 143 33.75 -3.56 1.76
CA SER A 143 33.51 -4.41 0.59
C SER A 143 33.99 -5.87 0.67
N LEU A 144 33.04 -6.80 0.73
CA LEU A 144 33.09 -8.02 -0.08
C LEU A 144 31.67 -8.56 -0.26
N GLY A 145 31.31 -8.84 -1.51
CA GLY A 145 29.95 -9.20 -1.89
C GLY A 145 29.51 -10.57 -1.40
N SER A 146 28.20 -10.77 -1.42
CA SER A 146 27.62 -12.04 -1.85
C SER A 146 26.19 -11.83 -2.29
N GLY A 147 25.91 -12.38 -3.47
CA GLY A 147 24.61 -12.41 -4.10
C GLY A 147 23.55 -13.06 -3.21
N GLY A 148 22.41 -12.40 -3.15
CA GLY A 148 21.13 -12.96 -2.75
C GLY A 148 20.13 -12.58 -3.82
N GLU A 149 19.94 -13.47 -4.78
CA GLU A 149 18.82 -13.42 -5.72
C GLU A 149 17.51 -13.50 -4.92
N GLY A 150 16.57 -12.60 -5.20
CA GLY A 150 15.20 -12.66 -4.64
C GLY A 150 14.68 -11.41 -3.94
N MET A 151 15.24 -10.22 -4.17
CA MET A 151 14.66 -8.99 -3.62
C MET A 151 13.60 -8.41 -4.57
N SER A 152 12.37 -8.38 -4.06
CA SER A 152 11.18 -7.75 -4.64
C SER A 152 11.46 -6.54 -5.54
N LYS A 153 11.00 -6.59 -6.79
CA LYS A 153 11.11 -5.52 -7.81
C LYS A 153 10.48 -4.17 -7.43
N TYR A 154 9.85 -4.09 -6.24
CA TYR A 154 9.24 -2.87 -5.69
C TYR A 154 9.85 -2.45 -4.33
N ALA A 155 10.81 -3.19 -3.78
CA ALA A 155 11.39 -2.92 -2.46
C ALA A 155 12.60 -1.95 -2.46
N HIS A 156 12.79 -1.19 -3.54
CA HIS A 156 13.87 -0.20 -3.66
C HIS A 156 13.46 1.25 -3.33
N PHE A 157 12.23 1.51 -2.90
CA PHE A 157 11.83 2.89 -2.54
C PHE A 157 12.47 3.38 -1.23
N GLY A 158 12.95 2.47 -0.38
CA GLY A 158 13.46 2.81 0.95
C GLY A 158 14.88 3.40 1.02
N THR A 159 15.64 3.46 -0.09
CA THR A 159 17.11 3.63 0.03
C THR A 159 17.70 4.89 -0.59
N MET A 160 16.94 5.86 -1.12
CA MET A 160 17.52 7.08 -1.68
C MET A 160 16.79 8.35 -1.23
N ARG A 161 16.86 8.65 0.07
CA ARG A 161 16.65 10.01 0.59
C ARG A 161 17.92 10.85 0.39
N THR A 162 18.41 10.91 -0.84
CA THR A 162 19.58 11.70 -1.17
C THR A 162 19.13 13.14 -1.37
N ILE A 163 19.60 14.00 -0.48
CA ILE A 163 19.55 15.44 -0.62
C ILE A 163 20.99 15.85 -0.88
N THR A 164 21.33 16.08 -2.14
CA THR A 164 22.62 16.64 -2.55
C THR A 164 22.47 18.14 -2.79
N ILE A 165 23.56 18.88 -2.73
CA ILE A 165 23.59 20.31 -3.06
C ILE A 165 24.43 20.46 -4.31
N ASP A 166 23.90 21.18 -5.29
CA ASP A 166 24.62 21.42 -6.55
C ASP A 166 25.80 22.36 -6.26
N ASN A 167 27.00 22.03 -6.73
CA ASN A 167 28.16 22.89 -6.49
C ASN A 167 28.17 24.15 -7.37
N ASP A 168 27.39 24.17 -8.46
CA ASP A 168 27.37 25.28 -9.42
C ASP A 168 26.23 26.29 -9.14
N THR A 169 25.07 25.82 -8.66
CA THR A 169 23.90 26.66 -8.33
C THR A 169 23.60 26.80 -6.84
N GLY A 170 24.14 25.91 -5.98
CA GLY A 170 23.82 25.87 -4.55
C GLY A 170 22.40 25.39 -4.25
N GLU A 171 21.66 24.90 -5.25
CA GLU A 171 20.30 24.41 -5.09
C GLU A 171 20.28 22.97 -4.58
N GLN A 172 19.20 22.65 -3.86
CA GLN A 172 18.98 21.32 -3.33
C GLN A 172 18.53 20.37 -4.43
N LEU A 173 19.31 19.33 -4.69
CA LEU A 173 18.99 18.22 -5.56
C LEU A 173 18.30 17.13 -4.75
N LEU A 174 17.07 16.83 -5.15
CA LEU A 174 16.19 15.87 -4.51
C LEU A 174 16.20 14.56 -5.30
N GLY A 175 16.59 13.47 -4.66
CA GLY A 175 16.35 12.13 -5.19
C GLY A 175 14.86 11.78 -5.21
N MET A 176 14.48 10.68 -5.87
CA MET A 176 13.08 10.23 -5.99
C MET A 176 12.31 10.19 -4.66
N GLY A 177 12.92 9.65 -3.60
CA GLY A 177 12.28 9.56 -2.29
C GLY A 177 12.06 10.95 -1.66
N ALA A 178 13.09 11.79 -1.70
CA ALA A 178 13.03 13.17 -1.17
C ALA A 178 12.04 14.04 -1.96
N THR A 179 11.96 13.85 -3.27
CA THR A 179 11.01 14.54 -4.16
C THR A 179 9.57 14.18 -3.79
N TRP A 180 9.29 12.90 -3.54
CA TRP A 180 7.97 12.45 -3.12
C TRP A 180 7.58 12.97 -1.72
N ASP A 181 8.54 13.02 -0.79
CA ASP A 181 8.32 13.60 0.54
C ASP A 181 8.05 15.11 0.44
N TYR A 182 8.75 15.82 -0.44
CA TYR A 182 8.54 17.25 -0.72
C TYR A 182 7.13 17.53 -1.26
N ILE A 183 6.68 16.74 -2.26
CA ILE A 183 5.34 16.87 -2.85
C ILE A 183 4.26 16.68 -1.78
N GLN A 184 4.40 15.66 -0.91
CA GLN A 184 3.42 15.40 0.15
C GLN A 184 3.41 16.46 1.26
N ALA A 185 4.56 17.07 1.56
CA ALA A 185 4.66 18.12 2.56
C ALA A 185 4.05 19.45 2.10
N HIS A 186 3.97 19.68 0.78
CA HIS A 186 3.52 20.93 0.19
C HIS A 186 2.06 21.26 0.50
N GLU A 187 1.77 22.53 0.82
CA GLU A 187 0.43 22.95 1.22
C GLU A 187 -0.62 22.80 0.11
N LEU A 188 -0.26 23.01 -1.15
CA LEU A 188 -1.19 22.88 -2.27
C LEU A 188 -1.64 21.41 -2.45
N PHE A 189 -0.76 20.45 -2.13
CA PHE A 189 -1.13 19.03 -2.12
C PHE A 189 -2.09 18.73 -0.96
N ARG A 190 -1.83 19.27 0.24
CA ARG A 190 -2.75 19.13 1.40
C ARG A 190 -4.11 19.79 1.18
N LYS A 191 -4.16 20.86 0.37
CA LYS A 191 -5.39 21.55 -0.05
C LYS A 191 -6.12 20.82 -1.20
N GLY A 192 -5.55 19.74 -1.73
CA GLY A 192 -6.14 18.95 -2.81
C GLY A 192 -6.13 19.65 -4.18
N LEU A 193 -5.36 20.72 -4.33
CA LEU A 193 -5.32 21.53 -5.55
C LEU A 193 -4.28 21.05 -6.57
N VAL A 194 -3.50 20.03 -6.25
CA VAL A 194 -2.39 19.54 -7.08
C VAL A 194 -2.75 18.21 -7.71
N ASP A 195 -2.64 18.11 -9.03
CA ASP A 195 -2.73 16.84 -9.73
C ASP A 195 -1.36 16.15 -9.74
N VAL A 196 -1.22 15.10 -8.92
CA VAL A 196 0.00 14.30 -8.83
C VAL A 196 0.38 13.68 -10.18
N GLY A 197 -0.59 13.33 -11.02
CA GLY A 197 -0.37 12.77 -12.35
C GLY A 197 0.35 13.77 -13.26
N ASP A 198 -0.15 15.00 -13.33
CA ASP A 198 0.46 16.10 -14.09
C ASP A 198 1.83 16.51 -13.53
N VAL A 199 1.97 16.60 -12.19
CA VAL A 199 3.29 16.83 -11.55
C VAL A 199 4.29 15.74 -11.96
N CYS A 200 3.89 14.48 -11.93
CA CYS A 200 4.75 13.38 -12.37
C CYS A 200 5.11 13.45 -13.87
N GLU A 201 4.21 13.90 -14.75
CA GLU A 201 4.52 14.07 -16.17
C GLU A 201 5.53 15.20 -16.42
N ARG A 202 5.37 16.32 -15.72
CA ARG A 202 6.29 17.47 -15.79
C ARG A 202 7.68 17.10 -15.27
N LEU A 203 7.75 16.46 -14.11
CA LEU A 203 9.01 16.03 -13.51
C LEU A 203 9.79 15.06 -14.41
N LYS A 204 9.10 14.13 -15.09
CA LYS A 204 9.76 13.21 -16.04
C LYS A 204 10.57 13.93 -17.13
N LYS A 205 10.14 15.12 -17.56
CA LYS A 205 10.82 15.93 -18.58
C LYS A 205 12.04 16.68 -18.03
N MET A 206 12.13 16.83 -16.71
CA MET A 206 13.16 17.62 -16.01
C MET A 206 14.17 16.75 -15.24
N ALA A 207 14.01 15.42 -15.27
CA ALA A 207 14.87 14.48 -14.55
C ALA A 207 16.33 14.52 -15.02
N ARG A 208 17.27 14.56 -14.07
CA ARG A 208 18.73 14.40 -14.29
C ARG A 208 19.20 13.06 -13.73
N CYS A 209 20.14 12.38 -14.38
CA CYS A 209 20.63 11.07 -13.94
C CYS A 209 22.03 11.19 -13.31
N ASP A 210 22.17 10.84 -12.03
CA ASP A 210 23.45 10.84 -11.30
C ASP A 210 23.97 9.42 -11.03
N GLY A 211 23.70 8.48 -11.94
CA GLY A 211 24.09 7.06 -11.81
C GLY A 211 23.37 6.26 -10.72
N GLN A 212 22.71 6.91 -9.76
CA GLN A 212 21.99 6.29 -8.65
C GLN A 212 20.45 6.41 -8.76
N GLY A 213 19.97 7.04 -9.83
CA GLY A 213 18.55 7.27 -10.12
C GLY A 213 18.30 8.66 -10.70
N PRO A 214 17.04 8.99 -11.02
CA PRO A 214 16.66 10.35 -11.40
C PRO A 214 16.67 11.28 -10.17
N ILE A 215 17.21 12.46 -10.38
CA ILE A 215 17.35 13.55 -9.42
C ILE A 215 16.70 14.79 -10.02
N PHE A 216 16.07 15.59 -9.18
CA PHE A 216 15.35 16.80 -9.56
C PHE A 216 15.85 17.98 -8.74
N LEU A 217 15.90 19.17 -9.34
CA LEU A 217 16.16 20.39 -8.58
C LEU A 217 14.92 20.74 -7.75
N GLU A 218 15.10 21.23 -6.53
CA GLU A 218 13.99 21.67 -5.69
C GLU A 218 13.14 22.75 -6.38
N SER A 219 13.80 23.67 -7.10
CA SER A 219 13.16 24.72 -7.90
C SER A 219 12.20 24.15 -8.95
N ASP A 220 12.66 23.15 -9.70
CA ASP A 220 11.89 22.43 -10.71
C ASP A 220 10.68 21.71 -10.09
N VAL A 221 10.87 21.06 -8.93
CA VAL A 221 9.78 20.37 -8.21
C VAL A 221 8.72 21.35 -7.74
N ARG A 222 9.14 22.47 -7.15
CA ARG A 222 8.23 23.53 -6.70
C ARG A 222 7.47 24.16 -7.87
N GLN A 223 8.13 24.39 -9.01
CA GLN A 223 7.50 24.90 -10.22
C GLN A 223 6.49 23.92 -10.80
N ALA A 224 6.83 22.63 -10.88
CA ALA A 224 5.91 21.60 -11.36
C ALA A 224 4.63 21.54 -10.50
N ILE A 225 4.75 21.67 -9.18
CA ILE A 225 3.61 21.69 -8.25
C ILE A 225 2.73 22.94 -8.46
N SER A 226 3.33 24.12 -8.61
CA SER A 226 2.56 25.36 -8.79
C SER A 226 1.85 25.40 -10.15
N GLU A 227 2.51 24.96 -11.23
CA GLU A 227 1.91 24.87 -12.56
C GLU A 227 0.76 23.87 -12.60
N SER A 228 0.94 22.70 -11.97
CA SER A 228 -0.11 21.71 -11.86
C SER A 228 -1.32 22.24 -11.08
N ALA A 229 -1.08 23.01 -10.01
CA ALA A 229 -2.17 23.62 -9.26
C ALA A 229 -2.97 24.67 -10.04
N VAL A 230 -2.31 25.41 -10.95
CA VAL A 230 -2.97 26.37 -11.85
C VAL A 230 -3.72 25.65 -12.98
N ALA A 231 -3.21 24.51 -13.44
CA ALA A 231 -3.84 23.70 -14.47
C ALA A 231 -5.06 22.91 -13.95
N GLY A 232 -4.98 22.35 -12.74
CA GLY A 232 -6.04 21.56 -12.11
C GLY A 232 -7.29 22.37 -11.74
N GLY A 233 -7.18 23.69 -11.58
CA GLY A 233 -8.34 24.58 -11.38
C GLY A 233 -9.18 24.85 -12.64
N ARG A 234 -8.83 24.28 -13.80
CA ARG A 234 -9.51 24.52 -15.08
C ARG A 234 -10.43 23.39 -15.54
N ASP A 235 -10.50 22.26 -14.83
CA ASP A 235 -11.17 21.04 -15.32
C ASP A 235 -12.47 20.67 -14.59
N GLU A 236 -13.05 21.56 -13.75
CA GLU A 236 -14.38 21.37 -13.13
C GLU A 236 -15.52 22.10 -13.88
N LEU A 237 -15.54 22.05 -15.21
CA LEU A 237 -16.71 22.45 -16.00
C LEU A 237 -16.94 21.46 -17.14
N ILE A 238 -17.82 20.47 -16.91
CA ILE A 238 -18.90 19.98 -17.78
C ILE A 238 -19.85 19.13 -16.92
#